data_AF-A0A126NME6-F1
#
_entry.id   AF-A0A126NME6-F1
#
_cell.length_a   1.000
_cell.length_b   1.000
_cell.length_c   1.000
_cell.angle_alpha   90.00
_cell.angle_beta   90.00
_cell.angle_gamma   90.00
#
_symmetry.space_group_name_H-M   'P 1'
#
loop_
_entity.id
_entity.type
_entity.pdbx_description
1 polymer ?
#
loop_
_entity_poly.entity_id
_entity_poly.type
_entity_poly.pdbx_seq_one_letter_code
_entity_poly.pdbx_strand_id
1 'polypeptide(L)'
;MAARGFLFSTAIALGLAACAAAEAPVPVLPDARAGQCHKDSDCKGDRICEQGSCTAPPPQPVEPQAPPAAAPLVSADDEKAALAAAIAGYIAQSKQEAIETSLIESEEFRKLVRGDINGDGLADLAASTLFAIEGSNTDFQHLFVFQQREGKLVLIDSSAADAGKLADFDIAGGHLQVSYLDYAEEDSRCCPSLEYSKQFVAAGDKLVLRN
;
A
#
# COMPACT_ATOMS: atom_id res chain seq x y z
N MET A 1 52.35 6.46 11.88
CA MET A 1 52.68 5.07 11.50
C MET A 1 51.46 4.21 11.77
N ALA A 2 50.69 3.85 10.73
CA ALA A 2 49.61 2.88 10.83
C ALA A 2 49.62 2.05 9.55
N ALA A 3 49.83 0.75 9.74
CA ALA A 3 50.15 -0.21 8.69
C ALA A 3 48.94 -0.47 7.79
N ARG A 4 49.13 -0.28 6.49
CA ARG A 4 48.24 -0.78 5.44
C ARG A 4 48.73 -2.16 5.04
N GLY A 5 47.88 -3.16 5.15
CA GLY A 5 48.14 -4.47 4.57
C GLY A 5 46.90 -5.31 4.66
N PHE A 6 46.22 -5.53 3.53
CA PHE A 6 45.45 -6.73 3.26
C PHE A 6 45.26 -6.82 1.74
N LEU A 7 46.17 -7.56 1.12
CA LEU A 7 45.90 -8.30 -0.12
C LEU A 7 45.26 -9.62 0.32
N PHE A 8 44.18 -10.05 -0.34
CA PHE A 8 44.03 -11.45 -0.76
C PHE A 8 42.87 -11.56 -1.75
N SER A 9 43.25 -11.68 -3.02
CA SER A 9 42.43 -12.27 -4.07
C SER A 9 41.98 -13.68 -3.67
N THR A 10 40.71 -13.97 -3.81
CA THR A 10 40.25 -15.35 -4.06
C THR A 10 39.20 -15.31 -5.17
N ALA A 11 39.60 -15.88 -6.31
CA ALA A 11 38.71 -16.21 -7.41
C ALA A 11 37.88 -17.43 -6.99
N ILE A 12 36.56 -17.31 -7.04
CA ILE A 12 35.64 -18.44 -6.86
C ILE A 12 35.37 -19.01 -8.25
N ALA A 13 35.77 -20.26 -8.45
CA ALA A 13 35.48 -21.06 -9.63
C ALA A 13 34.00 -21.46 -9.64
N LEU A 14 33.30 -21.15 -10.74
CA LEU A 14 31.93 -21.56 -10.99
C LEU A 14 31.95 -22.96 -11.65
N GLY A 15 31.55 -23.97 -10.87
CA GLY A 15 31.44 -25.37 -11.29
C GLY A 15 29.99 -25.76 -11.61
N LEU A 16 29.81 -26.26 -12.83
CA LEU A 16 28.68 -26.95 -13.46
C LEU A 16 27.78 -27.81 -12.55
N ALA A 17 26.46 -27.77 -12.80
CA ALA A 17 25.63 -28.96 -13.04
C ALA A 17 24.16 -28.56 -13.34
N ALA A 18 23.82 -28.47 -14.63
CA ALA A 18 22.41 -28.44 -15.06
C ALA A 18 21.92 -29.90 -15.20
N CYS A 19 21.19 -30.39 -14.22
CA CYS A 19 20.37 -31.61 -14.37
C CYS A 19 19.06 -31.21 -15.05
N ALA A 20 18.96 -31.50 -16.35
CA ALA A 20 17.70 -31.46 -17.07
C ALA A 20 16.79 -32.58 -16.54
N ALA A 21 15.67 -32.20 -15.93
CA ALA A 21 14.57 -33.11 -15.66
C ALA A 21 13.93 -33.50 -16.99
N ALA A 22 14.01 -34.79 -17.34
CA ALA A 22 13.20 -35.36 -18.39
C ALA A 22 11.87 -35.81 -17.77
N GLU A 23 10.84 -34.98 -17.88
CA GLU A 23 9.46 -35.40 -17.61
C GLU A 23 8.99 -36.34 -18.73
N ALA A 24 8.56 -37.54 -18.32
CA ALA A 24 7.94 -38.50 -19.21
C ALA A 24 6.56 -37.99 -19.67
N PRO A 25 6.14 -38.24 -20.92
CA PRO A 25 4.80 -37.93 -21.36
C PRO A 25 3.78 -38.79 -20.60
N VAL A 26 2.89 -38.13 -19.86
CA VAL A 26 1.76 -38.76 -19.19
C VAL A 26 0.85 -39.39 -20.26
N PRO A 27 0.55 -40.70 -20.21
CA PRO A 27 -0.42 -41.28 -21.12
C PRO A 27 -1.81 -40.74 -20.77
N VAL A 28 -2.41 -39.99 -21.69
CA VAL A 28 -3.83 -39.64 -21.63
C VAL A 28 -4.62 -40.92 -21.89
N LEU A 29 -5.08 -41.57 -20.82
CA LEU A 29 -6.09 -42.62 -20.91
C LEU A 29 -7.43 -41.98 -21.25
N PRO A 30 -8.15 -42.46 -22.29
CA PRO A 30 -9.53 -42.10 -22.51
C PRO A 30 -10.40 -42.93 -21.56
N ASP A 31 -10.77 -42.40 -20.40
CA ASP A 31 -11.89 -42.96 -19.64
C ASP A 31 -13.17 -42.19 -19.98
N ALA A 32 -13.60 -42.40 -21.22
CA ALA A 32 -14.99 -42.29 -21.59
C ALA A 32 -15.75 -43.52 -21.05
N ARG A 33 -15.92 -43.61 -19.73
CA ARG A 33 -17.10 -44.27 -19.18
C ARG A 33 -18.19 -43.23 -19.05
N ALA A 34 -18.87 -43.03 -20.18
CA ALA A 34 -20.16 -42.38 -20.20
C ALA A 34 -21.13 -43.14 -19.27
N GLY A 35 -21.36 -42.58 -18.09
CA GLY A 35 -22.71 -42.35 -17.56
C GLY A 35 -23.49 -43.53 -16.99
N GLN A 36 -22.95 -44.28 -16.02
CA GLN A 36 -23.80 -45.05 -15.09
C GLN A 36 -23.27 -44.94 -13.65
N CYS A 37 -23.57 -43.82 -13.00
CA CYS A 37 -23.52 -43.76 -11.54
C CYS A 37 -24.80 -44.39 -10.95
N HIS A 38 -24.72 -44.98 -9.76
CA HIS A 38 -25.88 -45.46 -9.02
C HIS A 38 -26.20 -44.60 -7.79
N LYS A 39 -25.21 -43.89 -7.25
CA LYS A 39 -25.31 -43.00 -6.10
C LYS A 39 -24.25 -41.90 -6.18
N ASP A 40 -24.42 -40.83 -5.41
CA ASP A 40 -23.54 -39.65 -5.44
C ASP A 40 -22.07 -39.96 -5.15
N SER A 41 -21.81 -40.96 -4.29
CA SER A 41 -20.43 -41.40 -3.99
C SER A 41 -19.72 -42.10 -5.15
N ASP A 42 -20.44 -42.45 -6.23
CA ASP A 42 -19.84 -42.96 -7.45
C ASP A 42 -19.30 -41.83 -8.35
N CYS A 43 -19.66 -40.58 -8.05
CA CYS A 43 -19.21 -39.41 -8.78
C CYS A 43 -17.94 -38.81 -8.17
N LYS A 44 -17.05 -38.27 -9.01
CA LYS A 44 -15.82 -37.62 -8.55
C LYS A 44 -16.07 -36.19 -8.10
N GLY A 45 -15.51 -35.83 -6.94
CA GLY A 45 -15.62 -34.49 -6.36
C GLY A 45 -17.02 -34.24 -5.80
N ASP A 46 -17.50 -33.00 -5.94
CA ASP A 46 -18.80 -32.59 -5.40
C ASP A 46 -19.99 -32.91 -6.32
N ARG A 47 -19.80 -33.75 -7.34
CA ARG A 47 -20.83 -34.09 -8.33
C ARG A 47 -21.84 -35.07 -7.74
N ILE A 48 -23.10 -34.94 -8.15
CA ILE A 48 -24.21 -35.81 -7.72
C ILE A 48 -24.65 -36.73 -8.85
N CYS A 49 -25.25 -37.87 -8.53
CA CYS A 49 -25.71 -38.83 -9.52
C CYS A 49 -27.17 -38.57 -9.91
N GLU A 50 -27.39 -38.11 -11.14
CA GLU A 50 -28.72 -37.80 -11.66
C GLU A 50 -28.98 -38.58 -12.95
N GLN A 51 -29.98 -39.47 -12.91
CA GLN A 51 -30.37 -40.32 -14.06
C GLN A 51 -29.20 -41.14 -14.65
N GLY A 52 -28.25 -41.57 -13.81
CA GLY A 52 -27.06 -42.32 -14.23
C GLY A 52 -25.91 -41.43 -14.70
N SER A 53 -26.07 -40.10 -14.73
CA SER A 53 -25.04 -39.15 -15.10
C SER A 53 -24.58 -38.33 -13.90
N CYS A 54 -23.27 -38.18 -13.71
CA CYS A 54 -22.74 -37.30 -12.68
C CYS A 54 -22.92 -35.84 -13.10
N THR A 55 -23.82 -35.10 -12.45
CA THR A 55 -24.10 -33.67 -12.71
C THR A 55 -23.49 -32.81 -11.61
N ALA A 56 -23.31 -31.51 -11.89
CA ALA A 56 -22.96 -30.57 -10.81
C ALA A 56 -24.18 -30.40 -9.90
N PRO A 57 -24.01 -30.36 -8.57
CA PRO A 57 -25.11 -30.10 -7.67
C PRO A 57 -25.74 -28.74 -8.03
N PRO A 58 -27.06 -28.60 -7.88
CA PRO A 58 -27.70 -27.31 -8.09
C PRO A 58 -27.00 -26.27 -7.21
N PRO A 59 -26.75 -25.05 -7.72
CA PRO A 59 -26.15 -24.00 -6.91
C PRO A 59 -27.04 -23.84 -5.68
N GLN A 60 -26.48 -24.14 -4.51
CA GLN A 60 -27.22 -23.89 -3.28
C GLN A 60 -27.59 -22.41 -3.29
N PRO A 61 -28.84 -22.05 -2.92
CA PRO A 61 -29.14 -20.66 -2.62
C PRO A 61 -28.07 -20.21 -1.64
N VAL A 62 -27.18 -19.34 -2.11
CA VAL A 62 -26.18 -18.73 -1.25
C VAL A 62 -27.05 -17.89 -0.33
N GLU A 63 -27.36 -18.45 0.84
CA GLU A 63 -28.01 -17.73 1.92
C GLU A 63 -27.20 -16.44 2.05
N PRO A 64 -27.80 -15.25 1.91
CA PRO A 64 -27.06 -14.01 1.90
C PRO A 64 -26.18 -14.01 3.14
N GLN A 65 -24.87 -14.21 2.94
CA GLN A 65 -23.92 -14.12 4.03
C GLN A 65 -24.14 -12.73 4.57
N ALA A 66 -24.63 -12.64 5.81
CA ALA A 66 -24.80 -11.37 6.49
C ALA A 66 -23.49 -10.61 6.26
N PRO A 67 -23.53 -9.37 5.74
CA PRO A 67 -22.32 -8.63 5.44
C PRO A 67 -21.40 -8.73 6.65
N PRO A 68 -20.09 -9.02 6.44
CA PRO A 68 -19.14 -9.19 7.53
C PRO A 68 -19.38 -8.03 8.51
N ALA A 69 -19.60 -8.38 9.79
CA ALA A 69 -19.96 -7.43 10.83
C ALA A 69 -19.10 -6.19 10.65
N ALA A 70 -19.74 -5.06 10.30
CA ALA A 70 -19.05 -3.87 9.85
C ALA A 70 -17.96 -3.54 10.86
N ALA A 71 -16.71 -3.64 10.44
CA ALA A 71 -15.60 -3.24 11.28
C ALA A 71 -15.83 -1.79 11.74
N PRO A 72 -15.42 -1.44 12.97
CA PRO A 72 -15.72 -0.13 13.52
C PRO A 72 -15.06 0.93 12.64
N LEU A 73 -15.88 1.72 11.95
CA LEU A 73 -15.43 2.90 11.20
C LEU A 73 -14.84 3.92 12.19
N VAL A 74 -13.75 4.58 11.80
CA VAL A 74 -13.20 5.71 12.55
C VAL A 74 -14.24 6.83 12.54
N SER A 75 -14.55 7.41 13.71
CA SER A 75 -15.45 8.54 13.79
C SER A 75 -14.78 9.81 13.24
N ALA A 76 -15.57 10.77 12.73
CA ALA A 76 -15.02 12.04 12.24
C ALA A 76 -14.29 12.83 13.35
N ASP A 77 -14.71 12.68 14.61
CA ASP A 77 -14.06 13.31 15.76
C ASP A 77 -12.71 12.66 16.07
N ASP A 78 -12.62 11.34 16.01
CA ASP A 78 -11.35 10.61 16.19
C ASP A 78 -10.38 10.91 15.05
N GLU A 79 -10.88 11.03 13.82
CA GLU A 79 -10.10 11.42 12.66
C GLU A 79 -9.49 12.82 12.83
N LYS A 80 -10.33 13.79 13.20
CA LYS A 80 -9.90 15.17 13.49
C LYS A 80 -8.88 15.20 14.62
N ALA A 81 -9.10 14.44 15.69
CA ALA A 81 -8.19 14.37 16.83
C ALA A 81 -6.83 13.75 16.45
N ALA A 82 -6.83 12.67 15.66
CA ALA A 82 -5.61 12.01 15.19
C ALA A 82 -4.78 12.94 14.28
N LEU A 83 -5.43 13.63 13.34
CA LEU A 83 -4.77 14.58 12.46
C LEU A 83 -4.19 15.77 13.24
N ALA A 84 -4.97 16.36 14.15
CA ALA A 84 -4.50 17.45 15.00
C ALA A 84 -3.30 17.05 15.87
N ALA A 85 -3.31 15.82 16.41
CA ALA A 85 -2.19 15.28 17.18
C ALA A 85 -0.93 15.09 16.33
N ALA A 86 -1.07 14.59 15.09
CA ALA A 86 0.07 14.44 14.17
C ALA A 86 0.68 15.78 13.79
N ILE A 87 -0.15 16.77 13.47
CA ILE A 87 0.30 18.14 13.15
C ILE A 87 1.02 18.77 14.35
N ALA A 88 0.44 18.69 15.55
CA ALA A 88 1.07 19.21 16.76
C ALA A 88 2.41 18.52 17.05
N GLY A 89 2.49 17.20 16.81
CA GLY A 89 3.72 16.42 16.91
C GLY A 89 4.79 16.91 15.93
N TYR A 90 4.43 17.13 14.67
CA TYR A 90 5.33 17.64 13.65
C TYR A 90 5.87 19.04 14.01
N ILE A 91 4.99 19.98 14.40
CA ILE A 91 5.41 21.33 14.83
C ILE A 91 6.37 21.24 16.03
N ALA A 92 6.08 20.38 17.00
CA ALA A 92 6.93 20.19 18.17
C ALA A 92 8.30 19.60 17.82
N GLN A 93 8.35 18.62 16.89
CA GLN A 93 9.58 18.02 16.41
C GLN A 93 10.44 19.04 15.65
N SER A 94 9.87 19.77 14.69
CA SER A 94 10.58 20.80 13.90
C SER A 94 11.22 21.87 14.79
N LYS A 95 10.53 22.22 15.89
CA LYS A 95 11.06 23.14 16.91
C LYS A 95 12.23 22.54 17.70
N GLN A 96 12.17 21.26 18.07
CA GLN A 96 13.25 20.58 18.80
C GLN A 96 14.51 20.43 17.95
N GLU A 97 14.34 20.15 16.66
CA GLU A 97 15.45 20.00 15.71
C GLU A 97 16.02 21.35 15.25
N ALA A 98 15.42 22.47 15.71
CA ALA A 98 15.76 23.83 15.32
C ALA A 98 15.77 24.05 13.79
N ILE A 99 15.01 23.22 13.07
CA ILE A 99 14.86 23.32 11.61
C ILE A 99 14.00 24.55 11.32
N GLU A 100 12.85 24.66 11.98
CA GLU A 100 11.90 25.76 11.82
C GLU A 100 11.22 26.08 13.15
N THR A 101 11.66 27.14 13.83
CA THR A 101 11.25 27.44 15.21
C THR A 101 9.83 27.97 15.35
N SER A 102 9.17 28.32 14.24
CA SER A 102 7.85 28.96 14.21
C SER A 102 7.01 28.48 13.01
N LEU A 103 6.71 27.18 12.99
CA LEU A 103 5.76 26.63 12.02
C LEU A 103 4.32 27.01 12.34
N ILE A 104 3.61 27.51 11.33
CA ILE A 104 2.20 27.86 11.38
C ILE A 104 1.46 27.01 10.36
N GLU A 105 0.50 26.22 10.83
CA GLU A 105 -0.38 25.45 9.95
C GLU A 105 -1.49 26.32 9.37
N SER A 106 -1.83 26.11 8.11
CA SER A 106 -3.01 26.69 7.46
C SER A 106 -4.10 25.63 7.26
N GLU A 107 -5.03 25.53 8.21
CA GLU A 107 -6.07 24.49 8.22
C GLU A 107 -6.96 24.48 6.97
N GLU A 108 -7.12 25.62 6.30
CA GLU A 108 -7.94 25.77 5.09
C GLU A 108 -7.39 25.01 3.88
N PHE A 109 -6.09 24.71 3.88
CA PHE A 109 -5.42 23.94 2.83
C PHE A 109 -5.32 22.45 3.17
N ARG A 110 -6.09 21.98 4.17
CA ARG A 110 -6.17 20.56 4.47
C ARG A 110 -6.86 19.80 3.34
N LYS A 111 -6.18 18.82 2.78
CA LYS A 111 -6.77 17.82 1.88
C LYS A 111 -6.78 16.47 2.59
N LEU A 112 -7.92 15.78 2.55
CA LEU A 112 -8.08 14.46 3.15
C LEU A 112 -8.53 13.46 2.08
N VAL A 113 -7.86 12.32 2.02
CA VAL A 113 -8.19 11.19 1.16
C VAL A 113 -8.30 9.94 2.00
N ARG A 114 -9.31 9.11 1.69
CA ARG A 114 -9.55 7.83 2.37
C ARG A 114 -9.47 6.70 1.36
N GLY A 115 -8.88 5.59 1.77
CA GLY A 115 -8.80 4.37 0.98
C GLY A 115 -8.03 3.31 1.75
N ASP A 116 -8.16 2.06 1.33
CA ASP A 116 -7.44 0.94 1.95
C ASP A 116 -6.03 0.84 1.34
N ILE A 117 -5.00 1.16 2.14
CA ILE A 117 -3.60 1.18 1.71
C ILE A 117 -2.88 -0.15 1.97
N ASN A 118 -3.40 -0.99 2.88
CA ASN A 118 -2.74 -2.24 3.30
C ASN A 118 -3.50 -3.51 2.87
N GLY A 119 -4.68 -3.35 2.28
CA GLY A 119 -5.55 -4.42 1.82
C GLY A 119 -6.32 -5.14 2.93
N ASP A 120 -6.50 -4.53 4.10
CA ASP A 120 -7.21 -5.16 5.24
C ASP A 120 -8.74 -4.96 5.21
N GLY A 121 -9.23 -4.21 4.21
CA GLY A 121 -10.65 -3.90 4.04
C GLY A 121 -11.15 -2.73 4.88
N LEU A 122 -10.27 -2.05 5.62
CA LEU A 122 -10.56 -0.83 6.38
C LEU A 122 -10.05 0.39 5.62
N ALA A 123 -10.71 1.53 5.83
CA ALA A 123 -10.32 2.77 5.16
C ALA A 123 -9.25 3.48 6.00
N ASP A 124 -8.07 3.64 5.42
CA ASP A 124 -6.99 4.45 5.95
C ASP A 124 -7.18 5.93 5.59
N LEU A 125 -6.32 6.79 6.13
CA LEU A 125 -6.35 8.23 5.87
C LEU A 125 -4.99 8.72 5.40
N ALA A 126 -4.98 9.47 4.30
CA ALA A 126 -3.90 10.39 3.96
C ALA A 126 -4.42 11.82 4.07
N ALA A 127 -3.65 12.68 4.72
CA ALA A 127 -4.02 14.08 4.92
C ALA A 127 -2.82 14.98 4.66
N SER A 128 -2.98 15.99 3.80
CA SER A 128 -1.98 17.03 3.64
C SER A 128 -2.44 18.33 4.25
N THR A 129 -1.50 19.17 4.67
CA THR A 129 -1.75 20.56 5.07
C THR A 129 -0.62 21.46 4.58
N LEU A 130 -0.85 22.77 4.55
CA LEU A 130 0.18 23.76 4.23
C LEU A 130 0.75 24.33 5.53
N PHE A 131 2.08 24.31 5.65
CA PHE A 131 2.82 25.00 6.68
C PHE A 131 3.50 26.23 6.13
N ALA A 132 3.51 27.30 6.91
CA ALA A 132 4.29 28.50 6.68
C ALA A 132 5.26 28.71 7.84
N ILE A 133 6.41 29.30 7.56
CA ILE A 133 7.34 29.72 8.60
C ILE A 133 7.03 31.17 8.96
N GLU A 134 6.77 31.44 10.24
CA GLU A 134 6.51 32.80 10.72
C GLU A 134 7.66 33.75 10.34
N GLY A 135 7.32 34.89 9.71
CA GLY A 135 8.30 35.86 9.25
C GLY A 135 9.07 35.47 7.99
N SER A 136 8.70 34.38 7.33
CA SER A 136 9.23 33.95 6.03
C SER A 136 8.17 34.06 4.93
N ASN A 137 8.64 34.00 3.67
CA ASN A 137 7.79 33.80 2.49
C ASN A 137 7.83 32.34 2.01
N THR A 138 8.31 31.44 2.86
CA THR A 138 8.38 30.01 2.57
C THR A 138 7.14 29.32 3.13
N ASP A 139 6.41 28.67 2.24
CA ASP A 139 5.43 27.66 2.57
C ASP A 139 5.84 26.31 2.00
N PHE A 140 5.29 25.25 2.57
CA PHE A 140 5.42 23.91 2.03
C PHE A 140 4.23 23.07 2.47
N GLN A 141 3.91 22.06 1.65
CA GLN A 141 2.91 21.07 2.01
C GLN A 141 3.56 19.90 2.72
N HIS A 142 2.89 19.37 3.72
CA HIS A 142 3.31 18.15 4.41
C HIS A 142 2.17 17.13 4.38
N LEU A 143 2.51 15.85 4.23
CA LEU A 143 1.57 14.75 4.07
C LEU A 143 1.69 13.80 5.26
N PHE A 144 0.59 13.54 5.93
CA PHE A 144 0.45 12.57 7.01
C PHE A 144 -0.32 11.36 6.52
N VAL A 145 0.15 10.16 6.84
CA VAL A 145 -0.49 8.91 6.43
C VAL A 145 -0.74 8.05 7.65
N PHE A 146 -2.00 7.69 7.84
CA PHE A 146 -2.51 6.97 8.98
C PHE A 146 -3.07 5.63 8.54
N GLN A 147 -2.83 4.60 9.32
CA GLN A 147 -3.48 3.31 9.17
C GLN A 147 -4.61 3.15 10.19
N GLN A 148 -5.75 2.63 9.76
CA GLN A 148 -6.83 2.27 10.66
C GLN A 148 -6.48 0.97 11.40
N ARG A 149 -6.47 1.03 12.73
CA ARG A 149 -6.25 -0.13 13.62
C ARG A 149 -7.25 -0.08 14.76
N GLU A 150 -8.10 -1.10 14.86
CA GLU A 150 -9.07 -1.25 15.96
C GLU A 150 -9.98 0.00 16.14
N GLY A 151 -10.40 0.61 15.04
CA GLY A 151 -11.24 1.81 15.05
C GLY A 151 -10.51 3.12 15.36
N LYS A 152 -9.17 3.12 15.38
CA LYS A 152 -8.33 4.31 15.57
C LYS A 152 -7.42 4.53 14.37
N LEU A 153 -7.05 5.78 14.12
CA LEU A 153 -6.00 6.13 13.17
C LEU A 153 -4.64 6.20 13.87
N VAL A 154 -3.69 5.43 13.37
CA VAL A 154 -2.30 5.43 13.83
C VAL A 154 -1.45 6.04 12.73
N LEU A 155 -0.74 7.13 13.03
CA LEU A 155 0.22 7.73 12.09
C LEU A 155 1.33 6.70 11.79
N ILE A 156 1.44 6.27 10.53
CA ILE A 156 2.47 5.33 10.09
C ILE A 156 3.61 6.04 9.35
N ASP A 157 3.35 7.18 8.70
CA ASP A 157 4.40 7.91 8.01
C ASP A 157 4.00 9.37 7.78
N SER A 158 4.98 10.25 7.62
CA SER A 158 4.79 11.62 7.13
C SER A 158 5.90 12.09 6.17
N SER A 159 6.83 11.20 5.80
CA SER A 159 7.99 11.50 4.94
C SER A 159 7.68 11.47 3.45
N ALA A 160 6.51 10.96 3.05
CA ALA A 160 6.13 10.88 1.64
C ALA A 160 6.02 12.27 0.97
N ALA A 161 5.83 13.34 1.73
CA ALA A 161 5.88 14.71 1.22
C ALA A 161 7.31 15.18 0.88
N ASP A 162 8.35 14.60 1.47
CA ASP A 162 9.73 15.10 1.35
C ASP A 162 10.38 14.78 0.00
N ALA A 163 9.66 14.06 -0.87
CA ALA A 163 10.13 13.61 -2.16
C ALA A 163 10.01 14.65 -3.30
N GLY A 164 9.44 15.83 -3.04
CA GLY A 164 9.24 16.94 -4.00
C GLY A 164 8.14 17.91 -3.56
N LYS A 165 7.79 18.91 -4.38
CA LYS A 165 6.64 19.77 -4.09
C LYS A 165 5.35 18.98 -4.33
N LEU A 166 4.61 18.66 -3.27
CA LEU A 166 3.34 17.93 -3.37
C LEU A 166 2.37 18.70 -4.29
N ALA A 167 1.76 17.98 -5.22
CA ALA A 167 0.74 18.52 -6.13
C ALA A 167 -0.60 17.84 -5.91
N ASP A 168 -0.58 16.51 -5.79
CA ASP A 168 -1.76 15.72 -5.54
C ASP A 168 -1.42 14.39 -4.84
N PHE A 169 -2.42 13.73 -4.26
CA PHE A 169 -2.31 12.36 -3.79
C PHE A 169 -3.68 11.69 -3.71
N ASP A 170 -3.68 10.37 -3.85
CA ASP A 170 -4.85 9.52 -3.69
C ASP A 170 -4.50 8.14 -3.10
N ILE A 171 -5.47 7.47 -2.44
CA ILE A 171 -5.31 6.08 -1.99
C ILE A 171 -6.24 5.20 -2.82
N ALA A 172 -5.65 4.38 -3.69
CA ALA A 172 -6.40 3.48 -4.54
C ALA A 172 -5.62 2.18 -4.79
N GLY A 173 -6.34 1.06 -4.82
CA GLY A 173 -5.74 -0.24 -5.17
C GLY A 173 -4.59 -0.67 -4.26
N GLY A 174 -4.69 -0.46 -2.95
CA GLY A 174 -3.70 -0.90 -1.96
C GLY A 174 -2.37 -0.14 -1.99
N HIS A 175 -2.37 1.10 -2.48
CA HIS A 175 -1.20 1.97 -2.45
C HIS A 175 -1.62 3.44 -2.40
N LEU A 176 -0.73 4.27 -1.86
CA LEU A 176 -0.81 5.71 -1.93
C LEU A 176 -0.09 6.16 -3.20
N GLN A 177 -0.80 6.81 -4.12
CA GLN A 177 -0.19 7.51 -5.24
C GLN A 177 0.01 8.97 -4.85
N VAL A 178 1.23 9.48 -5.03
CA VAL A 178 1.58 10.88 -4.76
C VAL A 178 2.14 11.49 -6.02
N SER A 179 1.57 12.62 -6.44
CA SER A 179 2.05 13.44 -7.54
C SER A 179 2.82 14.63 -6.99
N TYR A 180 3.96 14.91 -7.61
CA TYR A 180 4.87 15.98 -7.24
C TYR A 180 5.14 16.88 -8.44
N LEU A 181 5.62 18.08 -8.15
CA LEU A 181 6.14 19.05 -9.10
C LEU A 181 7.65 19.23 -8.90
N ASP A 182 8.37 19.33 -10.01
CA ASP A 182 9.76 19.75 -10.11
C ASP A 182 9.93 20.86 -11.15
N TYR A 183 11.09 21.51 -11.14
CA TYR A 183 11.42 22.58 -12.07
C TYR A 183 12.02 22.03 -13.36
N ALA A 184 11.44 22.41 -14.50
CA ALA A 184 12.07 22.35 -15.81
C ALA A 184 13.19 23.39 -15.94
N GLU A 185 14.06 23.24 -16.93
CA GLU A 185 15.15 24.20 -17.20
C GLU A 185 14.60 25.59 -17.55
N GLU A 186 13.46 25.62 -18.23
CA GLU A 186 12.72 26.82 -18.62
C GLU A 186 11.86 27.43 -17.51
N ASP A 187 11.71 26.77 -16.37
CA ASP A 187 10.80 27.24 -15.32
C ASP A 187 11.35 28.47 -14.59
N SER A 188 10.44 29.41 -14.35
CA SER A 188 10.68 30.47 -13.37
C SER A 188 10.66 29.87 -11.96
N ARG A 189 11.48 30.43 -11.06
CA ARG A 189 11.62 29.96 -9.66
C ARG A 189 10.31 29.88 -8.84
N CYS A 190 9.22 30.49 -9.30
CA CYS A 190 7.92 30.43 -8.63
C CYS A 190 7.09 29.20 -8.99
N CYS A 191 7.39 28.58 -10.13
CA CYS A 191 6.37 27.93 -10.95
C CYS A 191 6.93 26.66 -11.59
N PRO A 192 7.15 25.60 -10.78
CA PRO A 192 7.56 24.29 -11.30
C PRO A 192 6.47 23.70 -12.19
N SER A 193 6.87 23.05 -13.29
CA SER A 193 5.95 22.51 -14.31
C SER A 193 6.15 21.02 -14.62
N LEU A 194 7.23 20.39 -14.14
CA LEU A 194 7.46 18.96 -14.35
C LEU A 194 6.67 18.14 -13.33
N GLU A 195 5.65 17.44 -13.80
CA GLU A 195 4.90 16.49 -12.97
C GLU A 195 5.52 15.10 -13.00
N TYR A 196 5.63 14.47 -11.84
CA TYR A 196 5.96 13.05 -11.71
C TYR A 196 5.20 12.44 -10.54
N SER A 197 4.93 11.14 -10.59
CA SER A 197 4.25 10.42 -9.52
C SER A 197 5.11 9.32 -8.93
N LYS A 198 4.93 9.05 -7.64
CA LYS A 198 5.44 7.87 -6.95
C LYS A 198 4.28 7.10 -6.33
N GLN A 199 4.47 5.80 -6.20
CA GLN A 199 3.52 4.94 -5.49
C GLN A 199 4.18 4.40 -4.23
N PHE A 200 3.43 4.37 -3.14
CA PHE A 200 3.89 3.89 -1.84
C PHE A 200 2.95 2.82 -1.32
N VAL A 201 3.50 1.78 -0.71
CA VAL A 201 2.74 0.76 0.00
C VAL A 201 3.07 0.83 1.49
N ALA A 202 2.10 0.50 2.35
CA ALA A 202 2.35 0.38 3.77
C ALA A 202 3.15 -0.91 4.07
N ALA A 203 4.20 -0.77 4.85
CA ALA A 203 5.04 -1.87 5.32
C ALA A 203 5.24 -1.77 6.84
N GLY A 204 4.21 -2.16 7.60
CA GLY A 204 4.15 -1.94 9.04
C GLY A 204 3.85 -0.48 9.37
N ASP A 205 4.72 0.15 10.16
CA ASP A 205 4.61 1.55 10.59
C ASP A 205 5.43 2.49 9.70
N LYS A 206 5.40 2.27 8.38
CA LYS A 206 6.05 3.15 7.39
C LYS A 206 5.52 2.92 6.00
N LEU A 207 5.75 3.90 5.14
CA LEU A 207 5.60 3.78 3.70
C LEU A 207 6.92 3.33 3.05
N VAL A 208 6.80 2.52 2.02
CA VAL A 208 7.93 2.14 1.16
C VAL A 208 7.59 2.40 -0.30
N LEU A 209 8.55 2.91 -1.05
CA LEU A 209 8.40 3.15 -2.48
C LEU A 209 8.11 1.82 -3.20
N ARG A 210 7.05 1.82 -4.00
CA ARG A 210 6.69 0.74 -4.90
C ARG A 210 7.39 0.98 -6.23
N ASN A 211 8.39 0.16 -6.53
CA ASN A 211 9.09 0.15 -7.82
C ASN A 211 8.30 -0.60 -8.88
#